data_AF-A0A932QWX8-F1
#
_entry.id   AF-A0A932QWX8-F1
#
_cell.length_a   1.000
_cell.length_b   1.000
_cell.length_c   1.000
_cell.angle_alpha   90.00
_cell.angle_beta   90.00
_cell.angle_gamma   90.00
#
_symmetry.space_group_name_H-M   'P 1'
#
loop_
_entity.id
_entity.type
_entity.pdbx_description
1 polymer ?
#
loop_
_entity_poly.entity_id
_entity_poly.type
_entity_poly.pdbx_seq_one_letter_code
_entity_poly.pdbx_strand_id
1 'polypeptide(L)'
;MEVFKTGSGTVASANITNVTVSCSEFLAQAYLKAPNAEANDLFGYSVAVSGDTVAVGAWGESSNQTTITNGATASGNNSAFSAGAVYVFVKP
;
A
#
# COMPACT_ATOMS: atom_id res chain seq x y z
N MET A 1 7.63 24.60 17.31
CA MET A 1 7.99 26.04 17.30
C MET A 1 9.07 26.22 16.25
N GLU A 2 8.68 26.49 15.01
CA GLU A 2 9.60 27.00 13.99
C GLU A 2 9.53 28.53 14.04
N VAL A 3 10.67 29.17 14.22
CA VAL A 3 10.77 30.63 14.31
C VAL A 3 11.14 31.16 12.93
N PHE A 4 10.14 31.66 12.20
CA PHE A 4 10.38 32.44 10.98
C PHE A 4 10.84 33.84 11.40
N LYS A 5 12.12 34.17 11.18
CA LYS A 5 12.62 35.54 11.36
C LYS A 5 12.09 36.40 10.22
N THR A 6 11.21 37.34 10.52
CA THR A 6 10.89 38.43 9.60
C THR A 6 11.92 39.54 9.78
N GLY A 7 12.53 39.98 8.68
CA GLY A 7 13.41 41.14 8.70
C GLY A 7 12.67 42.35 9.28
N SER A 8 13.38 43.17 10.05
CA SER A 8 12.90 44.42 10.63
C SER A 8 12.51 45.40 9.51
N GLY A 9 11.26 45.31 9.06
CA GLY A 9 10.62 46.27 8.18
C GLY A 9 9.14 46.31 8.50
N THR A 10 8.59 47.52 8.59
CA THR A 10 7.16 47.75 8.82
C THR A 10 6.36 47.05 7.73
N VAL A 11 5.73 45.92 8.04
CA VAL A 11 4.74 45.30 7.13
C VAL A 11 3.44 46.09 7.27
N ALA A 12 3.12 46.89 6.26
CA ALA A 12 1.77 47.39 6.09
C ALA A 12 0.80 46.20 6.08
N SER A 13 -0.39 46.34 6.66
CA SER A 13 -1.40 45.29 6.69
C SER A 13 -1.71 44.83 5.26
N ALA A 14 -1.10 43.73 4.83
CA ALA A 14 -1.37 43.12 3.55
C ALA A 14 -2.60 42.23 3.70
N ASN A 15 -3.68 42.57 3.01
CA ASN A 15 -4.79 41.64 2.81
C ASN A 15 -4.27 40.53 1.89
N ILE A 16 -3.77 39.43 2.46
CA ILE A 16 -3.36 38.26 1.68
C ILE A 16 -4.62 37.52 1.25
N THR A 17 -5.08 37.81 0.04
CA THR A 17 -6.32 37.22 -0.50
C THR A 17 -6.12 35.81 -1.02
N ASN A 18 -4.88 35.42 -1.37
CA ASN A 18 -4.58 34.15 -2.02
C ASN A 18 -3.39 33.45 -1.37
N VAL A 19 -3.67 32.55 -0.43
CA VAL A 19 -2.70 31.54 0.03
C VAL A 19 -2.91 30.28 -0.79
N THR A 20 -2.05 30.03 -1.76
CA THR A 20 -2.08 28.78 -2.53
C THR A 20 -1.36 27.69 -1.73
N VAL A 21 -2.10 26.70 -1.22
CA VAL A 21 -1.52 25.47 -0.66
C VAL A 21 -1.42 24.45 -1.78
N SER A 22 -0.21 24.23 -2.31
CA SER A 22 0.05 23.12 -3.21
C SER A 22 0.21 21.84 -2.38
N CYS A 23 -0.79 20.97 -2.40
CA CYS A 23 -0.64 19.58 -1.95
C CYS A 23 0.09 18.81 -3.05
N SER A 24 1.15 18.07 -2.72
CA SER A 24 1.86 17.25 -3.71
C SER A 24 0.90 16.23 -4.34
N GLU A 25 1.08 15.95 -5.62
CA GLU A 25 0.27 14.97 -6.35
C GLU A 25 0.31 13.60 -5.67
N PHE A 26 -0.84 12.93 -5.60
CA PHE A 26 -0.91 11.56 -5.12
C PHE A 26 -0.36 10.62 -6.22
N LEU A 27 0.87 10.14 -6.03
CA LEU A 27 1.52 9.20 -6.94
C LEU A 27 1.41 7.78 -6.40
N ALA A 28 0.99 6.84 -7.25
CA ALA A 28 0.99 5.41 -6.91
C ALA A 28 2.43 4.92 -6.69
N GLN A 29 2.72 4.42 -5.49
CA GLN A 29 4.08 3.98 -5.15
C GLN A 29 4.37 2.53 -5.54
N ALA A 30 3.36 1.67 -5.57
CA ALA A 30 3.49 0.27 -5.95
C ALA A 30 2.15 -0.31 -6.43
N TYR A 31 2.23 -1.39 -7.21
CA TYR A 31 1.10 -2.24 -7.56
C TYR A 31 1.33 -3.63 -6.98
N LEU A 32 0.52 -4.00 -5.98
CA LEU A 32 0.61 -5.30 -5.33
C LEU A 32 -0.41 -6.25 -5.94
N LYS A 33 0.04 -7.43 -6.34
CA LYS A 33 -0.80 -8.46 -6.98
C LYS A 33 -0.29 -9.85 -6.60
N ALA A 34 -1.20 -10.76 -6.30
CA ALA A 34 -0.87 -12.18 -6.18
C ALA A 34 -0.42 -12.77 -7.54
N PRO A 35 0.67 -13.55 -7.59
CA PRO A 35 1.19 -14.11 -8.84
C PRO A 35 0.28 -15.17 -9.47
N ASN A 36 -0.58 -15.80 -8.68
CA ASN A 36 -1.59 -16.78 -9.06
C ASN A 36 -3.03 -16.24 -8.86
N ALA A 37 -3.23 -14.92 -9.01
CA ALA A 37 -4.54 -14.32 -8.80
C ALA A 37 -5.59 -14.86 -9.78
N GLU A 38 -6.65 -15.46 -9.25
CA GLU A 38 -7.79 -15.99 -10.00
C GLU A 38 -9.12 -15.37 -9.52
N ALA A 39 -10.20 -15.68 -10.25
CA ALA A 39 -11.54 -15.22 -9.90
C ALA A 39 -11.99 -15.85 -8.58
N ASN A 40 -12.56 -15.03 -7.69
CA ASN A 40 -13.02 -15.43 -6.35
C ASN A 40 -11.92 -15.78 -5.34
N ASP A 41 -10.64 -15.54 -5.64
CA ASP A 41 -9.58 -15.68 -4.62
C ASP A 41 -9.64 -14.58 -3.54
N LEU A 42 -10.30 -13.46 -3.88
CA LEU A 42 -10.53 -12.33 -2.99
C LEU A 42 -9.22 -11.72 -2.44
N PHE A 43 -8.17 -11.63 -3.26
CA PHE A 43 -6.96 -10.90 -2.90
C PHE A 43 -7.30 -9.46 -2.49
N GLY A 44 -6.81 -9.04 -1.32
CA GLY A 44 -7.15 -7.74 -0.74
C GLY A 44 -8.36 -7.78 0.17
N TYR A 45 -8.90 -8.96 0.51
CA TYR A 45 -9.99 -9.12 1.48
C TYR A 45 -9.63 -8.51 2.85
N SER A 46 -8.38 -8.67 3.27
CA SER A 46 -7.81 -8.00 4.43
C SER A 46 -6.40 -7.51 4.14
N VAL A 47 -6.01 -6.40 4.76
CA VAL A 47 -4.68 -5.79 4.61
C VAL A 47 -4.17 -5.34 5.97
N ALA A 48 -2.92 -5.70 6.28
CA ALA A 48 -2.20 -5.20 7.45
C ALA A 48 -0.86 -4.59 6.99
N VAL A 49 -0.51 -3.45 7.59
CA VAL A 49 0.73 -2.73 7.28
C VAL A 49 1.52 -2.52 8.57
N SER A 50 2.81 -2.85 8.53
CA SER A 50 3.74 -2.60 9.64
C SER A 50 5.11 -2.25 9.07
N GLY A 51 5.54 -0.99 9.27
CA GLY A 51 6.73 -0.45 8.62
C GLY A 51 6.67 -0.61 7.10
N ASP A 52 7.71 -1.23 6.54
CA ASP A 52 7.83 -1.52 5.11
C ASP A 52 7.14 -2.81 4.66
N THR A 53 6.47 -3.53 5.58
CA THR A 53 5.81 -4.80 5.29
C THR A 53 4.31 -4.62 5.13
N VAL A 54 3.77 -5.20 4.06
CA VAL A 54 2.34 -5.31 3.79
C VAL A 54 1.97 -6.78 3.70
N ALA A 55 1.03 -7.23 4.53
CA ALA A 55 0.42 -8.55 4.42
C ALA A 55 -0.98 -8.39 3.82
N VAL A 56 -1.27 -9.15 2.76
CA VAL A 56 -2.55 -9.12 2.05
C VAL A 56 -3.18 -10.52 2.10
N GLY A 57 -4.38 -10.60 2.67
CA GLY A 57 -5.16 -11.83 2.72
C GLY A 57 -5.97 -12.06 1.45
N ALA A 58 -6.10 -13.32 1.07
CA ALA A 58 -6.94 -13.82 -0.01
C ALA A 58 -7.73 -15.03 0.51
N TRP A 59 -8.90 -14.80 1.12
CA TRP A 59 -9.69 -15.85 1.78
C TRP A 59 -10.08 -16.98 0.82
N GLY A 60 -10.45 -16.64 -0.42
CA GLY A 60 -10.99 -17.60 -1.39
C GLY A 60 -9.93 -18.35 -2.20
N GLU A 61 -8.65 -18.03 -1.98
CA GLU A 61 -7.54 -18.65 -2.68
C GLU A 61 -7.55 -20.17 -2.47
N SER A 62 -7.33 -20.93 -3.55
CA SER A 62 -7.56 -22.38 -3.56
C SER A 62 -6.31 -23.22 -3.86
N SER A 63 -5.11 -22.62 -3.88
CA SER A 63 -3.88 -23.35 -4.20
C SER A 63 -3.61 -24.47 -3.20
N ASN A 64 -3.05 -25.57 -3.68
CA ASN A 64 -2.61 -26.69 -2.85
C ASN A 64 -1.25 -26.45 -2.17
N GLN A 65 -0.80 -25.20 -2.09
CA GLN A 65 0.50 -24.83 -1.56
C GLN A 65 0.52 -25.11 -0.04
N THR A 66 1.41 -25.99 0.41
CA THR A 66 1.54 -26.36 1.84
C THR A 66 2.82 -25.83 2.48
N THR A 67 3.64 -25.09 1.72
CA THR A 67 4.90 -24.50 2.17
C THR A 67 4.97 -23.02 1.83
N ILE A 68 5.75 -22.26 2.59
CA ILE A 68 6.05 -20.86 2.27
C ILE A 68 6.97 -20.80 1.05
N THR A 69 6.61 -19.98 0.06
CA THR A 69 7.47 -19.66 -1.09
C THR A 69 7.98 -18.23 -0.94
N ASN A 70 9.30 -18.04 -0.93
CA ASN A 70 9.91 -16.72 -1.01
C ASN A 70 10.21 -16.40 -2.48
N GLY A 71 9.57 -15.37 -3.03
CA GLY A 71 9.77 -14.96 -4.42
C GLY A 71 8.47 -14.51 -5.09
N ALA A 72 8.51 -14.44 -6.42
CA ALA A 72 7.41 -13.92 -7.23
C ALA A 72 6.46 -15.02 -7.76
N THR A 73 6.49 -16.23 -7.22
CA THR A 73 5.70 -17.37 -7.70
C THR A 73 4.85 -17.98 -6.59
N ALA A 74 3.72 -18.56 -6.99
CA ALA A 74 2.85 -19.38 -6.15
C ALA A 74 2.27 -20.52 -7.00
N SER A 75 1.79 -21.59 -6.35
CA SER A 75 1.11 -22.68 -7.05
C SER A 75 -0.20 -22.17 -7.67
N GLY A 76 -0.45 -22.54 -8.93
CA GLY A 76 -1.76 -22.38 -9.59
C GLY A 76 -2.59 -23.67 -9.60
N ASN A 77 -2.29 -24.61 -8.71
CA ASN A 77 -3.06 -25.85 -8.59
C ASN A 77 -4.16 -25.67 -7.54
N ASN A 78 -5.40 -25.46 -8.00
CA ASN A 78 -6.54 -25.11 -7.16
C ASN A 78 -7.28 -26.32 -6.55
N SER A 79 -6.57 -27.42 -6.28
CA SER A 79 -7.19 -28.63 -5.71
C SER A 79 -7.59 -28.50 -4.23
N ALA A 80 -7.22 -27.41 -3.56
CA ALA A 80 -7.55 -27.15 -2.15
C ALA A 80 -8.58 -26.01 -2.03
N PHE A 81 -9.86 -26.33 -2.31
CA PHE A 81 -10.94 -25.34 -2.40
C PHE A 81 -11.01 -24.39 -1.18
N SER A 82 -10.86 -23.08 -1.43
CA SER A 82 -10.92 -22.00 -0.45
C SER A 82 -10.01 -22.21 0.78
N ALA A 83 -8.83 -22.79 0.58
CA ALA A 83 -7.82 -22.98 1.63
C ALA A 83 -7.32 -21.64 2.23
N GLY A 84 -7.36 -20.57 1.43
CA GLY A 84 -6.92 -19.24 1.77
C GLY A 84 -5.41 -19.06 1.68
N ALA A 85 -4.98 -17.82 1.42
CA ALA A 85 -3.57 -17.46 1.33
C ALA A 85 -3.28 -16.09 1.94
N VAL A 86 -2.01 -15.87 2.30
CA VAL A 86 -1.46 -14.56 2.68
C VAL A 86 -0.24 -14.27 1.80
N TYR A 87 -0.23 -13.10 1.18
CA TYR A 87 0.87 -12.59 0.37
C TYR A 87 1.56 -11.46 1.13
N VAL A 88 2.88 -11.59 1.33
CA VAL A 88 3.68 -10.60 2.06
C VAL A 88 4.57 -9.85 1.10
N PHE A 89 4.46 -8.54 1.08
CA PHE A 89 5.27 -7.62 0.28
C PHE A 89 6.11 -6.77 1.22
N VAL A 90 7.36 -6.53 0.82
CA VAL A 90 8.28 -5.66 1.57
C VAL A 90 8.79 -4.58 0.61
N LYS A 91 8.71 -3.32 1.04
CA LYS A 91 9.35 -2.22 0.33
C LYS A 91 10.88 -2.38 0.44
N PRO A 92 11.62 -2.43 -0.69
CA PRO A 92 13.07 -2.54 -0.66
C PRO A 92 13.74 -1.27 -0.13
#